data_AF-A0A8T3STR7-F1
#
_entry.id   AF-A0A8T3STR7-F1
#
_cell.length_a   1.000
_cell.length_b   1.000
_cell.length_c   1.000
_cell.angle_alpha   90.00
_cell.angle_beta   90.00
_cell.angle_gamma   90.00
#
_symmetry.space_group_name_H-M   'P 1'
#
loop_
_entity.id
_entity.type
_entity.pdbx_description
1 polymer ?
#
loop_
_entity_poly.entity_id
_entity_poly.type
_entity_poly.pdbx_seq_one_letter_code
_entity_poly.pdbx_strand_id
1 'polypeptide(L)'
;MKNRDIYQRDPSKITLLNNGVAAMTDALSDDERRTLRFELEYFVCEGEYQRGLVRILDSYVSNQGHPEQPAAWISGFFGSGKSHLAKMLRFLWTDYTFPEDGASASGLARLPNDVEDLLKEISTLGKRGHGLHAAAGTLGAGAGDSVRLALLGIVFKSAELPESFPQARFSLWLKKNDIYDQVRAAVEAEGREFRRELNDLYVSPLITKALFVADSNFAANEKDARAALRAQFPKPKDITTDEFVNALQDTLSSNGEMPGAVIILDEVQQYIGDDSSRSYVVQEVVEACSKRFGDRLLFLGTGQTALSGTPALQRLQGRSRSMWNSPTTMLKRSPGGLSWRSARTE
;
A
#
# COMPACT_ATOMS: atom_id res chain seq x y z
N MET A 1 37.64 -15.89 20.14
CA MET A 1 36.66 -15.12 19.37
C MET A 1 35.29 -15.41 19.96
N LYS A 2 34.58 -14.42 20.53
CA LYS A 2 33.20 -14.64 21.01
C LYS A 2 32.28 -14.52 19.80
N ASN A 3 31.20 -15.32 19.74
CA ASN A 3 30.24 -15.25 18.62
C ASN A 3 29.73 -13.82 18.36
N ARG A 4 29.57 -13.00 19.41
CA ARG A 4 29.15 -11.59 19.29
C ARG A 4 30.10 -10.73 18.45
N ASP A 5 31.39 -11.08 18.39
CA ASP A 5 32.43 -10.31 17.69
C ASP A 5 32.38 -10.54 16.16
N ILE A 6 31.57 -11.50 15.70
CA ILE A 6 31.36 -11.83 14.27
C ILE A 6 30.25 -10.96 13.66
N TYR A 7 29.31 -10.49 14.47
CA TYR A 7 28.15 -9.75 13.99
C TYR A 7 28.49 -8.27 13.81
N GLN A 8 27.98 -7.64 12.76
CA GLN A 8 28.12 -6.18 12.54
C GLN A 8 27.56 -5.35 13.71
N ARG A 9 26.61 -5.90 14.48
CA ARG A 9 26.04 -5.29 15.68
C ARG A 9 25.89 -6.35 16.76
N ASP A 10 26.14 -5.99 18.02
CA ASP A 10 26.11 -6.92 19.16
C ASP A 10 24.69 -7.48 19.37
N PRO A 11 24.44 -8.78 19.13
CA PRO A 11 23.11 -9.37 19.25
C PRO A 11 22.58 -9.36 20.69
N SER A 12 23.45 -9.22 21.70
CA SER A 12 23.03 -9.13 23.10
C SER A 12 22.46 -7.76 23.50
N LYS A 13 22.57 -6.78 22.61
CA LYS A 13 22.04 -5.41 22.81
C LYS A 13 20.82 -5.11 21.93
N ILE A 14 20.36 -6.08 21.15
CA ILE A 14 19.30 -5.91 20.15
C ILE A 14 18.08 -6.70 20.61
N THR A 15 16.96 -6.01 20.81
CA THR A 15 15.65 -6.63 20.99
C THR A 15 14.82 -6.37 19.75
N LEU A 16 14.41 -7.44 19.06
CA LEU A 16 13.51 -7.33 17.90
C LEU A 16 12.15 -6.83 18.39
N LEU A 17 11.78 -5.61 18.02
CA LEU A 17 10.52 -5.00 18.44
C LEU A 17 9.28 -5.67 17.84
N ASN A 18 9.43 -6.34 16.69
CA ASN A 18 8.34 -6.97 15.93
C ASN A 18 8.30 -8.51 16.07
N ASN A 19 9.09 -9.11 16.98
CA ASN A 19 9.24 -10.57 17.10
C ASN A 19 9.56 -11.31 15.77
N GLY A 20 10.11 -10.61 14.78
CA GLY A 20 10.45 -11.17 13.47
C GLY A 20 9.28 -11.24 12.46
N VAL A 21 8.12 -10.64 12.74
CA VAL A 21 6.99 -10.58 11.82
C VAL A 21 6.84 -9.17 11.24
N ALA A 22 6.96 -9.04 9.91
CA ALA A 22 6.73 -7.79 9.22
C ALA A 22 5.22 -7.54 9.08
N ALA A 23 4.68 -6.61 9.87
CA ALA A 23 3.31 -6.13 9.70
C ALA A 23 3.27 -4.91 8.76
N MET A 24 2.29 -4.89 7.85
CA MET A 24 2.00 -3.75 6.97
C MET A 24 1.24 -2.68 7.78
N THR A 25 1.99 -1.78 8.40
CA THR A 25 1.47 -0.65 9.17
C THR A 25 1.81 0.67 8.49
N ASP A 26 1.03 1.71 8.78
CA ASP A 26 1.19 3.04 8.17
C ASP A 26 2.02 4.01 9.02
N ALA A 27 2.58 3.54 10.14
CA ALA A 27 3.37 4.34 11.09
C ALA A 27 2.59 5.54 11.68
N LEU A 28 1.32 5.30 12.01
CA LEU A 28 0.40 6.32 12.54
C LEU A 28 0.57 6.51 14.05
N SER A 29 0.95 5.45 14.77
CA SER A 29 1.26 5.54 16.21
C SER A 29 2.77 5.63 16.49
N ASP A 30 3.12 6.14 17.67
CA ASP A 30 4.52 6.21 18.13
C ASP A 30 5.19 4.84 18.17
N ASP A 31 4.45 3.80 18.54
CA ASP A 31 4.97 2.43 18.62
C ASP A 31 5.27 1.84 17.24
N GLU A 32 4.38 2.10 16.27
CA GLU A 32 4.60 1.72 14.88
C GLU A 32 5.80 2.46 14.28
N ARG A 33 5.95 3.77 14.56
CA ARG A 33 7.11 4.56 14.12
C ARG A 33 8.41 4.05 14.74
N ARG A 34 8.43 3.76 16.04
CA ARG A 34 9.59 3.17 16.72
C ARG A 34 10.01 1.85 16.09
N THR A 35 9.03 0.99 15.79
CA THR A 35 9.27 -0.30 15.13
C THR A 35 9.82 -0.12 13.72
N LEU A 36 9.23 0.78 12.93
CA LEU A 36 9.70 1.09 11.58
C LEU A 36 11.14 1.62 11.58
N ARG A 37 11.46 2.58 12.47
CA ARG A 37 12.82 3.13 12.58
C ARG A 37 13.83 2.01 12.82
N PHE A 38 13.53 1.14 13.77
CA PHE A 38 14.37 -0.02 14.05
C PHE A 38 14.51 -0.92 12.82
N GLU A 39 13.43 -1.22 12.10
CA GLU A 39 13.51 -2.04 10.87
C GLU A 39 14.40 -1.38 9.79
N LEU A 40 14.28 -0.07 9.57
CA LEU A 40 15.09 0.68 8.60
C LEU A 40 16.57 0.73 8.99
N GLU A 41 16.88 1.05 10.25
CA GLU A 41 18.27 1.13 10.74
C GLU A 41 19.01 -0.22 10.66
N TYR A 42 18.26 -1.32 10.75
CA TYR A 42 18.78 -2.69 10.69
C TYR A 42 18.51 -3.35 9.33
N PHE A 43 17.98 -2.60 8.36
CA PHE A 43 17.73 -3.10 7.03
C PHE A 43 19.05 -3.33 6.29
N VAL A 44 19.28 -4.59 5.89
CA VAL A 44 20.44 -4.98 5.08
C VAL A 44 19.97 -5.25 3.66
N CYS A 45 20.15 -4.27 2.79
CA CYS A 45 19.79 -4.38 1.39
C CYS A 45 20.93 -5.01 0.58
N GLU A 46 21.07 -6.33 0.64
CA GLU A 46 22.08 -7.07 -0.12
C GLU A 46 21.47 -8.29 -0.83
N GLY A 47 22.17 -8.81 -1.84
CA GLY A 47 21.77 -10.05 -2.51
C GLY A 47 20.41 -9.95 -3.19
N GLU A 48 19.44 -10.77 -2.77
CA GLU A 48 18.10 -10.79 -3.38
C GLU A 48 17.28 -9.54 -3.05
N TYR A 49 17.52 -8.88 -1.91
CA TYR A 49 16.84 -7.63 -1.58
C TYR A 49 17.27 -6.51 -2.53
N GLN A 50 18.57 -6.36 -2.76
CA GLN A 50 19.12 -5.41 -3.71
C GLN A 50 18.62 -5.70 -5.13
N ARG A 51 18.80 -6.95 -5.62
CA ARG A 51 18.32 -7.34 -6.96
C ARG A 51 16.84 -7.09 -7.14
N GLY A 52 16.04 -7.38 -6.11
CA GLY A 52 14.61 -7.15 -6.10
C GLY A 52 14.24 -5.69 -6.23
N LEU A 53 14.82 -4.84 -5.38
CA LEU A 53 14.58 -3.39 -5.43
C LEU A 53 15.02 -2.79 -6.75
N VAL A 54 16.25 -3.05 -7.20
CA VAL A 54 16.75 -2.55 -8.49
C VAL A 54 15.77 -2.89 -9.60
N ARG A 55 15.35 -4.16 -9.71
CA ARG A 55 14.41 -4.59 -10.75
C ARG A 55 13.06 -3.87 -10.68
N ILE A 56 12.50 -3.69 -9.48
CA ILE A 56 11.19 -3.06 -9.29
C ILE A 56 11.28 -1.56 -9.63
N LEU A 57 12.28 -0.88 -9.08
CA LEU A 57 12.46 0.57 -9.24
C LEU A 57 12.86 0.93 -10.67
N ASP A 58 13.81 0.19 -11.26
CA ASP A 58 14.22 0.37 -12.66
C ASP A 58 13.05 0.15 -13.63
N SER A 59 12.20 -0.85 -13.37
CA SER A 59 11.00 -1.08 -14.17
C SER A 59 10.01 0.09 -14.13
N TYR A 60 9.97 0.85 -13.04
CA TYR A 60 9.11 2.03 -12.93
C TYR A 60 9.73 3.24 -13.62
N VAL A 61 11.02 3.47 -13.38
CA VAL A 61 11.80 4.57 -13.95
C VAL A 61 11.90 4.44 -15.47
N SER A 62 12.31 3.28 -15.97
CA SER A 62 12.51 3.02 -17.40
C SER A 62 11.22 3.06 -18.22
N ASN A 63 10.07 3.02 -17.55
CA ASN A 63 8.74 3.01 -18.19
C ASN A 63 8.01 4.36 -18.06
N GLN A 64 8.67 5.40 -17.52
CA GLN A 64 8.13 6.76 -17.54
C GLN A 64 7.89 7.23 -18.99
N GLY A 65 6.74 7.86 -19.23
CA GLY A 65 6.28 8.29 -20.55
C GLY A 65 5.56 7.22 -21.38
N HIS A 66 5.46 5.98 -20.90
CA HIS A 66 4.70 4.91 -21.56
C HIS A 66 3.22 4.91 -21.12
N PRO A 67 2.30 4.43 -21.99
CA PRO A 67 0.86 4.45 -21.71
C PRO A 67 0.39 3.46 -20.64
N GLU A 68 1.21 2.48 -20.28
CA GLU A 68 0.88 1.44 -19.30
C GLU A 68 2.11 1.19 -18.43
N GLN A 69 1.92 1.08 -17.12
CA GLN A 69 2.96 0.67 -16.16
C GLN A 69 2.80 -0.81 -15.80
N PRO A 70 3.82 -1.65 -16.07
CA PRO A 70 3.91 -3.00 -15.54
C PRO A 70 3.84 -3.04 -14.02
N ALA A 71 3.04 -3.96 -13.48
CA ALA A 71 3.11 -4.39 -12.10
C ALA A 71 4.37 -5.25 -11.85
N ALA A 72 4.68 -5.48 -10.58
CA ALA A 72 5.84 -6.27 -10.16
C ALA A 72 5.47 -7.33 -9.12
N TRP A 73 6.04 -8.53 -9.24
CA TRP A 73 5.72 -9.67 -8.36
C TRP A 73 6.94 -10.09 -7.53
N ILE A 74 6.78 -10.16 -6.21
CA ILE A 74 7.77 -10.73 -5.31
C ILE A 74 7.34 -12.15 -4.96
N SER A 75 8.18 -13.13 -5.32
CA SER A 75 7.96 -14.53 -5.00
C SER A 75 9.03 -15.08 -4.04
N GLY A 76 8.68 -16.09 -3.25
CA GLY A 76 9.62 -16.75 -2.34
C GLY A 76 8.94 -17.45 -1.17
N PHE A 77 9.65 -18.40 -0.56
CA PHE A 77 9.11 -19.23 0.51
C PHE A 77 8.72 -18.43 1.76
N PHE A 78 7.95 -19.06 2.66
CA PHE A 78 7.64 -18.46 3.96
C PHE A 78 8.93 -18.12 4.72
N GLY A 79 8.97 -16.93 5.34
CA GLY A 79 10.16 -16.43 6.03
C GLY A 79 11.33 -16.01 5.14
N SER A 80 11.14 -15.88 3.81
CA SER A 80 12.20 -15.38 2.90
C SER A 80 12.39 -13.86 2.95
N GLY A 81 11.45 -13.11 3.56
CA GLY A 81 11.54 -11.66 3.71
C GLY A 81 10.70 -10.83 2.72
N LYS A 82 9.77 -11.43 1.98
CA LYS A 82 8.93 -10.74 0.98
C LYS A 82 8.18 -9.54 1.54
N SER A 83 7.38 -9.76 2.59
CA SER A 83 6.61 -8.72 3.27
C SER A 83 7.52 -7.64 3.86
N HIS A 84 8.71 -8.03 4.33
CA HIS A 84 9.69 -7.05 4.82
C HIS A 84 10.23 -6.18 3.69
N LEU A 85 10.63 -6.74 2.54
CA LEU A 85 11.05 -5.94 1.39
C LEU A 85 9.93 -5.02 0.88
N ALA A 86 8.72 -5.56 0.77
CA ALA A 86 7.53 -4.80 0.39
C ALA A 86 7.29 -3.62 1.36
N LYS A 87 7.41 -3.85 2.67
CA LYS A 87 7.32 -2.79 3.68
C LYS A 87 8.44 -1.75 3.53
N MET A 88 9.70 -2.18 3.38
CA MET A 88 10.82 -1.24 3.19
C MET A 88 10.61 -0.38 1.94
N LEU A 89 10.17 -1.00 0.83
CA LEU A 89 9.86 -0.26 -0.40
C LEU A 89 8.78 0.81 -0.16
N ARG A 90 7.69 0.52 0.57
CA ARG A 90 6.64 1.52 0.91
C ARG A 90 7.25 2.80 1.48
N PHE A 91 8.10 2.66 2.49
CA PHE A 91 8.66 3.81 3.21
C PHE A 91 9.83 4.47 2.46
N LEU A 92 10.60 3.70 1.70
CA LEU A 92 11.66 4.24 0.84
C LEU A 92 11.10 4.99 -0.37
N TRP A 93 9.96 4.55 -0.93
CA TRP A 93 9.33 5.19 -2.09
C TRP A 93 9.00 6.66 -1.86
N THR A 94 8.43 6.98 -0.70
CA THR A 94 8.07 8.35 -0.31
C THR A 94 9.18 9.06 0.46
N ASP A 95 10.32 8.40 0.67
CA ASP A 95 11.38 8.80 1.60
C ASP A 95 10.82 9.32 2.94
N TYR A 96 10.01 8.46 3.59
CA TYR A 96 9.25 8.81 4.78
C TYR A 96 10.13 9.53 5.81
N THR A 97 9.66 10.70 6.24
CA THR A 97 10.35 11.54 7.22
C THR A 97 9.74 11.35 8.59
N PHE A 98 10.57 10.99 9.56
CA PHE A 98 10.14 10.83 10.95
C PHE A 98 9.82 12.20 11.57
N PRO A 99 8.60 12.39 12.11
CA PRO A 99 8.19 13.68 12.66
C PRO A 99 8.97 14.08 13.92
N GLU A 100 9.59 13.11 14.61
CA GLU A 100 10.27 13.35 15.89
C GLU A 100 11.64 14.05 15.74
N ASP A 101 12.38 13.75 14.67
CA ASP A 101 13.76 14.25 14.47
C ASP A 101 14.11 14.62 13.02
N GLY A 102 13.17 14.45 12.07
CA GLY A 102 13.40 14.73 10.66
C GLY A 102 14.29 13.72 9.93
N ALA A 103 14.64 12.59 10.53
CA ALA A 103 15.37 11.52 9.84
C ALA A 103 14.53 10.97 8.68
N SER A 104 15.16 10.69 7.54
CA SER A 104 14.48 10.08 6.39
C SER A 104 14.70 8.57 6.33
N ALA A 105 13.77 7.85 5.70
CA ALA A 105 13.86 6.41 5.54
C ALA A 105 15.15 5.99 4.78
N SER A 106 15.48 6.71 3.71
CA SER A 106 16.72 6.48 2.96
C SER A 106 17.98 6.81 3.77
N GLY A 107 17.95 7.83 4.64
CA GLY A 107 19.08 8.20 5.49
C GLY A 107 19.36 7.21 6.63
N LEU A 108 18.33 6.46 7.06
CA LEU A 108 18.46 5.42 8.09
C LEU A 108 18.88 4.06 7.51
N ALA A 109 18.41 3.74 6.30
CA ALA A 109 18.67 2.47 5.63
C ALA A 109 20.08 2.41 5.03
N ARG A 110 20.73 1.23 5.11
CA ARG A 110 21.99 0.99 4.39
C ARG A 110 21.67 0.43 3.00
N LEU A 111 21.69 1.31 2.01
CA LEU A 111 21.33 1.00 0.63
C LEU A 111 22.56 0.95 -0.27
N PRO A 112 22.64 0.00 -1.21
CA PRO A 112 23.61 0.05 -2.31
C PRO A 112 23.36 1.24 -3.25
N ASN A 113 24.41 1.74 -3.88
CA ASN A 113 24.35 2.93 -4.74
C ASN A 113 23.31 2.81 -5.87
N ASP A 114 23.19 1.64 -6.49
CA ASP A 114 22.22 1.40 -7.57
C ASP A 114 20.76 1.54 -7.11
N VAL A 115 20.46 1.11 -5.89
CA VAL A 115 19.14 1.32 -5.25
C VAL A 115 18.94 2.78 -4.88
N GLU A 116 19.96 3.43 -4.28
CA GLU A 116 19.88 4.85 -3.91
C GLU A 116 19.63 5.75 -5.13
N ASP A 117 20.31 5.50 -6.24
CA ASP A 117 20.22 6.32 -7.44
C ASP A 117 18.82 6.21 -8.07
N LEU A 118 18.25 5.02 -8.12
CA LEU A 118 16.86 4.81 -8.57
C LEU A 118 15.83 5.49 -7.65
N LEU A 119 16.02 5.44 -6.33
CA LEU A 119 15.15 6.15 -5.38
C LEU A 119 15.26 7.68 -5.53
N LYS A 120 16.47 8.20 -5.76
CA LYS A 120 16.68 9.63 -6.07
C LYS A 120 15.98 10.04 -7.36
N GLU A 121 15.99 9.19 -8.37
CA GLU A 121 15.27 9.42 -9.61
C GLU A 121 13.75 9.46 -9.40
N ILE A 122 13.19 8.52 -8.64
CA ILE A 122 11.77 8.52 -8.26
C ILE A 122 11.41 9.78 -7.46
N SER A 123 12.24 10.17 -6.49
CA SER A 123 12.07 11.44 -5.75
C SER A 123 12.05 12.64 -6.70
N THR A 124 12.90 12.64 -7.73
CA THR A 124 12.95 13.70 -8.74
C THR A 124 11.69 13.71 -9.61
N LEU A 125 11.19 12.55 -10.03
CA LEU A 125 9.92 12.42 -10.74
C LEU A 125 8.75 12.95 -9.90
N GLY A 126 8.71 12.61 -8.61
CA GLY A 126 7.72 13.11 -7.66
C GLY A 126 7.74 14.63 -7.52
N LYS A 127 8.92 15.24 -7.38
CA LYS A 127 9.11 16.70 -7.28
C LYS A 127 8.71 17.45 -8.56
N ARG A 128 8.91 16.84 -9.73
CA ARG A 128 8.51 17.41 -11.03
C ARG A 128 7.01 17.21 -11.32
N GLY A 129 6.42 16.16 -10.76
CA GLY A 129 5.00 15.84 -10.85
C GLY A 129 4.21 16.33 -9.64
N HIS A 130 3.24 15.52 -9.22
CA HIS A 130 2.27 15.84 -8.17
C HIS A 130 2.61 15.14 -6.85
N GLY A 131 3.91 15.00 -6.54
CA GLY A 131 4.39 14.26 -5.39
C GLY A 131 4.40 12.74 -5.58
N LEU A 132 4.62 12.03 -4.47
CA LEU A 132 4.67 10.57 -4.42
C LEU A 132 3.67 10.07 -3.38
N HIS A 133 3.15 8.87 -3.61
CA HIS A 133 2.29 8.17 -2.66
C HIS A 133 2.68 6.70 -2.55
N ALA A 134 2.54 6.12 -1.37
CA ALA A 134 2.73 4.68 -1.17
C ALA A 134 1.63 4.12 -0.29
N ALA A 135 0.94 3.09 -0.77
CA ALA A 135 -0.04 2.33 -0.02
C ALA A 135 0.45 0.88 0.12
N ALA A 136 0.32 0.30 1.31
CA ALA A 136 0.69 -1.10 1.53
C ALA A 136 -0.28 -1.78 2.49
N GLY A 137 -0.68 -3.01 2.18
CA GLY A 137 -1.57 -3.77 3.05
C GLY A 137 -1.66 -5.23 2.67
N THR A 138 -2.07 -6.05 3.63
CA THR A 138 -2.29 -7.49 3.41
C THR A 138 -3.71 -7.73 2.92
N LEU A 139 -3.87 -8.36 1.76
CA LEU A 139 -5.19 -8.72 1.25
C LEU A 139 -5.83 -9.80 2.15
N GLY A 140 -7.11 -9.61 2.49
CA GLY A 140 -7.86 -10.53 3.35
C GLY A 140 -7.74 -10.28 4.86
N ALA A 141 -7.01 -9.24 5.29
CA ALA A 141 -6.98 -8.83 6.70
C ALA A 141 -8.31 -8.18 7.17
N GLY A 142 -9.15 -7.71 6.24
CA GLY A 142 -10.45 -7.10 6.49
C GLY A 142 -11.64 -8.05 6.31
N ALA A 143 -12.82 -7.66 6.81
CA ALA A 143 -14.03 -8.49 6.89
C ALA A 143 -14.86 -8.57 5.59
N GLY A 144 -14.24 -8.58 4.40
CA GLY A 144 -14.96 -8.52 3.13
C GLY A 144 -14.44 -9.45 2.04
N ASP A 145 -15.36 -10.03 1.25
CA ASP A 145 -15.04 -10.92 0.12
C ASP A 145 -14.72 -10.17 -1.19
N SER A 146 -15.06 -8.87 -1.28
CA SER A 146 -14.77 -8.07 -2.47
C SER A 146 -13.30 -7.67 -2.53
N VAL A 147 -12.63 -8.09 -3.60
CA VAL A 147 -11.25 -7.71 -3.92
C VAL A 147 -11.12 -6.19 -4.08
N ARG A 148 -12.08 -5.55 -4.77
CA ARG A 148 -12.06 -4.11 -5.06
C ARG A 148 -12.17 -3.29 -3.79
N LEU A 149 -13.11 -3.65 -2.91
CA LEU A 149 -13.30 -2.96 -1.63
C LEU A 149 -12.11 -3.18 -0.69
N ALA A 150 -11.53 -4.39 -0.66
CA ALA A 150 -10.33 -4.68 0.11
C ALA A 150 -9.13 -3.83 -0.36
N LEU A 151 -8.92 -3.73 -1.67
CA LEU A 151 -7.89 -2.88 -2.27
C LEU A 151 -8.09 -1.40 -1.96
N LEU A 152 -9.31 -0.90 -2.10
CA LEU A 152 -9.62 0.49 -1.75
C LEU A 152 -9.41 0.76 -0.26
N GLY A 153 -9.75 -0.19 0.63
CA GLY A 153 -9.50 -0.06 2.06
C GLY A 153 -8.03 0.24 2.37
N ILE A 154 -7.09 -0.47 1.72
CA ILE A 154 -5.64 -0.24 1.84
C ILE A 154 -5.29 1.18 1.38
N VAL A 155 -5.84 1.63 0.26
CA VAL A 155 -5.53 2.95 -0.30
C VAL A 155 -6.13 4.06 0.55
N PHE A 156 -7.39 3.93 0.99
CA PHE A 156 -8.04 4.89 1.89
C PHE A 156 -7.24 5.04 3.18
N LYS A 157 -6.82 3.93 3.79
CA LYS A 157 -5.99 3.95 4.99
C LYS A 157 -4.69 4.74 4.80
N SER A 158 -4.01 4.50 3.68
CA SER A 158 -2.76 5.22 3.34
C SER A 158 -2.96 6.71 3.12
N ALA A 159 -4.18 7.15 2.81
CA ALA A 159 -4.58 8.55 2.70
C ALA A 159 -5.24 9.09 3.99
N GLU A 160 -5.09 8.37 5.11
CA GLU A 160 -5.65 8.67 6.42
C GLU A 160 -7.19 8.73 6.49
N LEU A 161 -7.84 8.09 5.52
CA LEU A 161 -9.29 7.93 5.44
C LEU A 161 -9.73 6.62 6.11
N PRO A 162 -11.02 6.51 6.51
CA PRO A 162 -11.58 5.24 6.98
C PRO A 162 -11.49 4.15 5.89
N GLU A 163 -11.18 2.91 6.27
CA GLU A 163 -11.07 1.78 5.34
C GLU A 163 -12.41 1.40 4.69
N SER A 164 -13.53 1.69 5.37
CA SER A 164 -14.87 1.39 4.89
C SER A 164 -15.25 2.31 3.73
N PHE A 165 -15.59 1.73 2.59
CA PHE A 165 -15.97 2.46 1.38
C PHE A 165 -16.97 3.60 1.60
N PRO A 166 -18.16 3.41 2.22
CA PRO A 166 -19.08 4.53 2.43
C PRO A 166 -18.51 5.64 3.31
N GLN A 167 -17.72 5.29 4.34
CA GLN A 167 -17.13 6.28 5.25
C GLN A 167 -16.00 7.07 4.57
N ALA A 168 -15.19 6.41 3.74
CA ALA A 168 -14.18 7.05 2.91
C ALA A 168 -14.82 8.00 1.89
N ARG A 169 -15.86 7.54 1.17
CA ARG A 169 -16.60 8.37 0.20
C ARG A 169 -17.24 9.58 0.87
N PHE A 170 -17.81 9.41 2.07
CA PHE A 170 -18.34 10.52 2.87
C PHE A 170 -17.24 11.51 3.25
N SER A 171 -16.09 11.03 3.72
CA SER A 171 -14.95 11.86 4.08
C SER A 171 -14.38 12.63 2.88
N LEU A 172 -14.27 11.98 1.71
CA LEU A 172 -13.86 12.61 0.46
C LEU A 172 -14.87 13.66 0.00
N TRP A 173 -16.16 13.38 0.12
CA TRP A 173 -17.21 14.37 -0.19
C TRP A 173 -17.13 15.58 0.73
N LEU A 174 -16.93 15.39 2.04
CA LEU A 174 -16.72 16.49 2.97
C LEU A 174 -15.50 17.35 2.60
N LYS A 175 -14.38 16.71 2.25
CA LYS A 175 -13.15 17.40 1.80
C LYS A 175 -13.39 18.18 0.51
N LYS A 176 -14.09 17.59 -0.46
CA LYS A 176 -14.41 18.23 -1.74
C LYS A 176 -15.30 19.47 -1.61
N ASN A 177 -16.11 19.54 -0.56
CA ASN A 177 -16.97 20.69 -0.27
C ASN A 177 -16.38 21.61 0.80
N ASP A 178 -15.10 21.45 1.17
CA ASP A 178 -14.39 22.27 2.17
C ASP A 178 -15.06 22.32 3.56
N ILE A 179 -15.85 21.30 3.91
CA ILE A 179 -16.59 21.20 5.19
C ILE A 179 -16.05 20.11 6.13
N TYR A 180 -14.98 19.40 5.73
CA TYR A 180 -14.42 18.29 6.52
C TYR A 180 -13.99 18.72 7.92
N ASP A 181 -13.16 19.75 8.04
CA ASP A 181 -12.64 20.19 9.34
C ASP A 181 -13.74 20.74 10.24
N GLN A 182 -14.73 21.44 9.65
CA GLN A 182 -15.88 21.96 10.39
C GLN A 182 -16.74 20.83 10.95
N VAL A 183 -17.07 19.82 10.13
CA VAL A 183 -17.87 18.67 10.56
C VAL A 183 -17.11 17.84 11.60
N ARG A 184 -15.81 17.59 11.40
CA ARG A 184 -14.96 16.90 12.38
C ARG A 184 -14.96 17.63 13.73
N ALA A 185 -14.66 18.93 13.71
CA ALA A 185 -14.57 19.74 14.93
C ALA A 185 -15.91 19.81 15.69
N ALA A 186 -17.04 19.89 14.98
CA ALA A 186 -18.37 19.90 15.59
C ALA A 186 -18.68 18.58 16.30
N VAL A 187 -18.28 17.43 15.73
CA VAL A 187 -18.45 16.12 16.39
C VAL A 187 -17.53 15.98 17.61
N GLU A 188 -16.28 16.44 17.49
CA GLU A 188 -15.28 16.35 18.56
C GLU A 188 -15.56 17.29 19.74
N ALA A 189 -16.20 18.44 19.49
CA ALA A 189 -16.67 19.35 20.53
C ALA A 189 -17.71 18.71 21.47
N GLU A 190 -18.43 17.69 20.99
CA GLU A 190 -19.40 16.91 21.76
C GLU A 190 -18.74 15.72 22.51
N GLY A 191 -17.41 15.66 22.54
CA GLY A 191 -16.63 14.65 23.27
C GLY A 191 -16.52 13.30 22.58
N ARG A 192 -16.81 13.23 21.27
CA ARG A 192 -16.75 12.00 20.47
C ARG A 192 -15.66 12.10 19.40
N GLU A 193 -14.82 11.08 19.30
CA GLU A 193 -13.85 11.00 18.21
C GLU A 193 -14.58 10.83 16.87
N PHE A 194 -14.29 11.71 15.91
CA PHE A 194 -14.95 11.70 14.61
C PHE A 194 -14.81 10.37 13.87
N ARG A 195 -13.60 9.78 13.86
CA ARG A 195 -13.35 8.47 13.25
C ARG A 195 -14.22 7.36 13.83
N ARG A 196 -14.44 7.38 15.15
CA ARG A 196 -15.33 6.41 15.81
C ARG A 196 -16.78 6.64 15.46
N GLU A 197 -17.21 7.90 15.38
CA GLU A 197 -18.58 8.29 15.04
C GLU A 197 -18.98 7.86 13.62
N LEU A 198 -18.03 7.82 12.67
CA LEU A 198 -18.26 7.34 11.31
C LEU A 198 -18.74 5.88 11.25
N ASN A 199 -18.50 5.06 12.28
CA ASN A 199 -19.08 3.71 12.36
C ASN A 199 -20.61 3.72 12.43
N ASP A 200 -21.17 4.81 12.95
CA ASP A 200 -22.61 5.05 13.08
C ASP A 200 -23.13 6.05 12.04
N LEU A 201 -22.42 6.24 10.91
CA LEU A 201 -22.67 7.26 9.87
C LEU A 201 -24.16 7.52 9.57
N TYR A 202 -24.96 6.46 9.39
CA TYR A 202 -26.37 6.60 8.96
C TYR A 202 -27.37 6.89 10.08
N VAL A 203 -26.92 6.78 11.33
CA VAL A 203 -27.78 6.91 12.52
C VAL A 203 -27.27 7.94 13.51
N SER A 204 -26.04 8.43 13.33
CA SER A 204 -25.42 9.44 14.18
C SER A 204 -26.20 10.77 14.14
N PRO A 205 -26.75 11.23 15.29
CA PRO A 205 -27.30 12.56 15.39
C PRO A 205 -26.21 13.64 15.37
N LEU A 206 -24.99 13.32 15.82
CA LEU A 206 -23.87 14.27 15.86
C LEU A 206 -23.41 14.64 14.45
N ILE A 207 -23.23 13.64 13.58
CA ILE A 207 -22.89 13.88 12.17
C ILE A 207 -23.99 14.70 11.50
N THR A 208 -25.26 14.35 11.74
CA THR A 208 -26.39 15.06 11.15
C THR A 208 -26.44 16.54 11.58
N LYS A 209 -26.25 16.82 12.87
CA LYS A 209 -26.18 18.18 13.41
C LYS A 209 -24.99 18.96 12.85
N ALA A 210 -23.82 18.33 12.82
CA ALA A 210 -22.61 18.93 12.26
C ALA A 210 -22.78 19.29 10.78
N LEU A 211 -23.44 18.44 9.99
CA LEU A 211 -23.77 18.73 8.60
C LEU A 211 -24.69 19.93 8.46
N PHE A 212 -25.72 20.09 9.30
CA PHE A 212 -26.60 21.26 9.24
C PHE A 212 -25.90 22.57 9.59
N VAL A 213 -24.90 22.52 10.47
CA VAL A 213 -24.07 23.68 10.81
C VAL A 213 -23.13 24.05 9.66
N ALA A 214 -22.62 23.05 8.93
CA ALA A 214 -21.70 23.27 7.81
C ALA A 214 -22.42 23.61 6.49
N ASP A 215 -23.57 22.99 6.23
CA ASP A 215 -24.41 23.20 5.06
C ASP A 215 -25.89 23.15 5.48
N SER A 216 -26.48 24.33 5.68
CA SER A 216 -27.89 24.47 6.05
C SER A 216 -28.86 23.99 4.97
N ASN A 217 -28.39 23.80 3.72
CA ASN A 217 -29.21 23.38 2.59
C ASN A 217 -29.11 21.87 2.31
N PHE A 218 -28.31 21.13 3.07
CA PHE A 218 -28.10 19.69 2.86
C PHE A 218 -29.41 18.88 2.92
N ALA A 219 -30.31 19.22 3.85
CA ALA A 219 -31.62 18.57 4.01
C ALA A 219 -32.63 19.49 4.71
N ALA A 220 -33.92 19.11 4.72
CA ALA A 220 -34.96 19.89 5.41
C ALA A 220 -35.04 19.60 6.92
N ASN A 221 -34.68 18.38 7.35
CA ASN A 221 -34.73 17.93 8.74
C ASN A 221 -33.82 16.70 8.93
N GLU A 222 -33.61 16.27 10.18
CA GLU A 222 -32.72 15.13 10.49
C GLU A 222 -33.11 13.81 9.79
N LYS A 223 -34.41 13.56 9.59
CA LYS A 223 -34.87 12.34 8.92
C LYS A 223 -34.44 12.33 7.46
N ASP A 224 -34.61 13.46 6.78
CA ASP A 224 -34.24 13.63 5.38
C ASP A 224 -32.71 13.61 5.21
N ALA A 225 -31.95 14.19 6.15
CA ALA A 225 -30.50 14.11 6.16
C ALA A 225 -30.00 12.65 6.25
N ARG A 226 -30.56 11.85 7.17
CA ARG A 226 -30.22 10.43 7.29
C ARG A 226 -30.61 9.62 6.04
N ALA A 227 -31.71 9.98 5.37
CA ALA A 227 -32.11 9.37 4.11
C ALA A 227 -31.12 9.72 2.98
N ALA A 228 -30.73 10.99 2.87
CA ALA A 228 -29.74 11.47 1.91
C ALA A 228 -28.38 10.78 2.11
N LEU A 229 -27.89 10.67 3.36
CA LEU A 229 -26.64 9.96 3.65
C LEU A 229 -26.66 8.49 3.21
N ARG A 230 -27.77 7.77 3.43
CA ARG A 230 -27.91 6.37 2.97
C ARG A 230 -27.95 6.26 1.45
N ALA A 231 -28.63 7.19 0.78
CA ALA A 231 -28.76 7.20 -0.67
C ALA A 231 -27.43 7.57 -1.36
N GLN A 232 -26.70 8.55 -0.81
CA GLN A 232 -25.47 9.08 -1.39
C GLN A 232 -24.24 8.21 -1.08
N PHE A 233 -24.21 7.57 0.09
CA PHE A 233 -23.09 6.73 0.53
C PHE A 233 -23.59 5.32 0.88
N PRO A 234 -24.07 4.53 -0.10
CA PRO A 234 -24.54 3.18 0.16
C PRO A 234 -23.41 2.28 0.66
N LYS A 235 -23.77 1.16 1.32
CA LYS A 235 -22.83 0.10 1.71
C LYS A 235 -22.97 -1.10 0.77
N PRO A 236 -22.39 -1.05 -0.44
CA PRO A 236 -22.51 -2.14 -1.39
C PRO A 236 -21.72 -3.37 -0.93
N LYS A 237 -22.09 -4.55 -1.45
CA LYS A 237 -21.30 -5.79 -1.26
C LYS A 237 -20.05 -5.81 -2.13
N ASP A 238 -20.14 -5.20 -3.32
CA ASP A 238 -19.05 -5.02 -4.27
C ASP A 238 -19.35 -3.81 -5.17
N ILE A 239 -18.34 -3.33 -5.89
CA ILE A 239 -18.43 -2.21 -6.84
C ILE A 239 -17.94 -2.64 -8.23
N THR A 240 -18.20 -1.82 -9.24
CA THR A 240 -17.66 -2.01 -10.59
C THR A 240 -16.18 -1.63 -10.67
N THR A 241 -15.51 -2.06 -11.75
CA THR A 241 -14.12 -1.64 -12.05
C THR A 241 -14.01 -0.13 -12.22
N ASP A 242 -14.98 0.50 -12.88
CA ASP A 242 -14.98 1.95 -13.09
C ASP A 242 -15.17 2.72 -11.78
N GLU A 243 -16.07 2.28 -10.90
CA GLU A 243 -16.23 2.86 -9.57
C GLU A 243 -14.96 2.71 -8.73
N PHE A 244 -14.27 1.57 -8.85
CA PHE A 244 -12.98 1.35 -8.19
C PHE A 244 -11.93 2.35 -8.68
N VAL A 245 -11.76 2.46 -10.00
CA VAL A 245 -10.77 3.35 -10.62
C VAL A 245 -11.07 4.81 -10.27
N ASN A 246 -12.32 5.24 -10.32
CA ASN A 246 -12.73 6.59 -9.93
C ASN A 246 -12.48 6.85 -8.44
N ALA A 247 -12.79 5.90 -7.56
CA ALA A 247 -12.51 6.04 -6.13
C ALA A 247 -11.01 6.10 -5.82
N LEU A 248 -10.19 5.36 -6.57
CA LEU A 248 -8.74 5.44 -6.47
C LEU A 248 -8.24 6.84 -6.88
N GLN A 249 -8.74 7.36 -8.00
CA GLN A 249 -8.42 8.70 -8.48
C GLN A 249 -8.83 9.78 -7.47
N ASP A 250 -10.07 9.72 -6.98
CA ASP A 250 -10.61 10.66 -5.97
C ASP A 250 -9.79 10.66 -4.67
N THR A 251 -9.14 9.54 -4.34
CA THR A 251 -8.35 9.38 -3.10
C THR A 251 -6.93 9.90 -3.24
N LEU A 252 -6.27 9.59 -4.36
CA LEU A 252 -4.83 9.83 -4.53
C LEU A 252 -4.53 11.12 -5.29
N SER A 253 -5.43 11.57 -6.15
CA SER A 253 -5.18 12.75 -6.97
C SER A 253 -5.29 14.03 -6.16
N SER A 254 -4.35 14.94 -6.39
CA SER A 254 -4.46 16.34 -5.96
C SER A 254 -4.80 17.19 -7.18
N ASN A 255 -5.90 17.96 -7.13
CA ASN A 255 -6.38 18.76 -8.26
C ASN A 255 -6.63 17.96 -9.56
N GLY A 256 -6.98 16.68 -9.43
CA GLY A 256 -7.26 15.80 -10.57
C GLY A 256 -6.03 15.12 -11.20
N GLU A 257 -4.83 15.42 -10.72
CA GLU A 257 -3.59 14.83 -11.21
C GLU A 257 -3.03 13.79 -10.22
N MET A 258 -2.58 12.66 -10.76
CA MET A 258 -2.09 11.53 -9.96
C MET A 258 -0.63 11.73 -9.54
N PRO A 259 -0.27 11.43 -8.28
CA PRO A 259 1.12 11.35 -7.85
C PRO A 259 1.81 10.12 -8.46
N GLY A 260 3.15 10.09 -8.39
CA GLY A 260 3.89 8.84 -8.60
C GLY A 260 3.62 7.87 -7.46
N ALA A 261 2.81 6.85 -7.70
CA ALA A 261 2.25 6.00 -6.67
C ALA A 261 2.71 4.54 -6.78
N VAL A 262 2.93 3.92 -5.62
CA VAL A 262 3.04 2.45 -5.50
C VAL A 262 1.92 1.90 -4.61
N ILE A 263 1.23 0.86 -5.08
CA ILE A 263 0.24 0.10 -4.30
C ILE A 263 0.77 -1.31 -4.09
N ILE A 264 1.07 -1.63 -2.84
CA ILE A 264 1.71 -2.87 -2.42
C ILE A 264 0.67 -3.78 -1.75
N LEU A 265 0.50 -4.96 -2.32
CA LEU A 265 -0.46 -5.96 -1.92
C LEU A 265 0.29 -7.17 -1.39
N ASP A 266 0.24 -7.37 -0.08
CA ASP A 266 0.89 -8.50 0.57
C ASP A 266 -0.04 -9.72 0.61
N GLU A 267 0.55 -10.90 0.47
CA GLU A 267 -0.11 -12.21 0.49
C GLU A 267 -1.23 -12.36 -0.55
N VAL A 268 -1.06 -11.76 -1.74
CA VAL A 268 -2.01 -11.86 -2.86
C VAL A 268 -2.29 -13.31 -3.22
N GLN A 269 -1.26 -14.15 -3.28
CA GLN A 269 -1.44 -15.57 -3.58
C GLN A 269 -2.30 -16.27 -2.53
N GLN A 270 -2.07 -16.02 -1.24
CA GLN A 270 -2.85 -16.64 -0.17
C GLN A 270 -4.30 -16.15 -0.20
N TYR A 271 -4.52 -14.87 -0.51
CA TYR A 271 -5.85 -14.28 -0.63
C TYR A 271 -6.65 -14.84 -1.81
N ILE A 272 -6.00 -15.02 -2.98
CA ILE A 272 -6.61 -15.69 -4.14
C ILE A 272 -6.90 -17.16 -3.80
N GLY A 273 -5.96 -17.87 -3.17
CA GLY A 273 -6.07 -19.30 -2.92
C GLY A 273 -6.33 -20.07 -4.21
N ASP A 274 -7.40 -20.87 -4.21
CA ASP A 274 -7.87 -21.61 -5.39
C ASP A 274 -9.04 -20.92 -6.12
N ASP A 275 -9.42 -19.71 -5.71
CA ASP A 275 -10.55 -18.97 -6.30
C ASP A 275 -10.13 -18.23 -7.58
N SER A 276 -10.46 -18.83 -8.72
CA SER A 276 -10.19 -18.23 -10.04
C SER A 276 -10.92 -16.90 -10.27
N SER A 277 -12.05 -16.66 -9.58
CA SER A 277 -12.82 -15.43 -9.69
C SER A 277 -12.06 -14.27 -9.04
N ARG A 278 -11.46 -14.50 -7.86
CA ARG A 278 -10.61 -13.51 -7.20
C ARG A 278 -9.40 -13.15 -8.05
N SER A 279 -8.74 -14.15 -8.64
CA SER A 279 -7.61 -13.91 -9.56
C SER A 279 -8.03 -13.02 -10.74
N TYR A 280 -9.18 -13.31 -11.35
CA TYR A 280 -9.71 -12.51 -12.45
C TYR A 280 -9.97 -11.06 -12.04
N VAL A 281 -10.58 -10.82 -10.88
CA VAL A 281 -10.84 -9.45 -10.40
C VAL A 281 -9.54 -8.71 -10.10
N VAL A 282 -8.53 -9.35 -9.50
CA VAL A 282 -7.21 -8.73 -9.28
C VAL A 282 -6.59 -8.32 -10.62
N GLN A 283 -6.58 -9.22 -11.61
CA GLN A 283 -6.06 -8.93 -12.95
C GLN A 283 -6.80 -7.75 -13.57
N GLU A 284 -8.14 -7.76 -13.56
CA GLU A 284 -8.97 -6.73 -14.16
C GLU A 284 -8.72 -5.34 -13.55
N VAL A 285 -8.63 -5.27 -12.21
CA VAL A 285 -8.33 -4.01 -11.50
C VAL A 285 -6.95 -3.48 -11.88
N VAL A 286 -5.92 -4.33 -11.88
CA VAL A 286 -4.55 -3.93 -12.21
C VAL A 286 -4.47 -3.46 -13.66
N GLU A 287 -5.11 -4.16 -14.60
CA GLU A 287 -5.19 -3.75 -16.01
C GLU A 287 -5.90 -2.41 -16.19
N ALA A 288 -7.06 -2.23 -15.54
CA ALA A 288 -7.84 -0.99 -15.65
C ALA A 288 -7.07 0.21 -15.10
N CYS A 289 -6.40 0.03 -13.96
CA CYS A 289 -5.55 1.06 -13.38
C CYS A 289 -4.31 1.37 -14.24
N SER A 290 -3.64 0.35 -14.77
CA SER A 290 -2.47 0.53 -15.63
C SER A 290 -2.82 1.37 -16.88
N LYS A 291 -3.99 1.11 -17.49
CA LYS A 291 -4.50 1.90 -18.63
C LYS A 291 -4.94 3.31 -18.24
N ARG A 292 -5.56 3.47 -17.06
CA ARG A 292 -6.10 4.76 -16.62
C ARG A 292 -4.99 5.72 -16.18
N PHE A 293 -4.03 5.20 -15.42
CA PHE A 293 -3.02 6.00 -14.72
C PHE A 293 -1.63 5.92 -15.36
N GLY A 294 -1.45 5.05 -16.36
CA GLY A 294 -0.22 4.95 -17.14
C GLY A 294 1.01 4.73 -16.27
N ASP A 295 2.06 5.47 -16.57
CA ASP A 295 3.35 5.49 -15.87
C ASP A 295 3.30 5.99 -14.41
N ARG A 296 2.15 6.49 -13.94
CA ARG A 296 2.04 7.06 -12.59
C ARG A 296 1.85 6.01 -11.51
N LEU A 297 1.32 4.84 -11.81
CA LEU A 297 0.92 3.86 -10.80
C LEU A 297 1.59 2.50 -11.00
N LEU A 298 2.40 2.10 -10.01
CA LEU A 298 2.97 0.77 -9.90
C LEU A 298 2.16 -0.10 -8.93
N PHE A 299 1.74 -1.28 -9.38
CA PHE A 299 1.28 -2.34 -8.47
C PHE A 299 2.42 -3.28 -8.10
N LEU A 300 2.49 -3.67 -6.84
CA LEU A 300 3.40 -4.71 -6.34
C LEU A 300 2.60 -5.76 -5.60
N GLY A 301 2.76 -7.02 -5.97
CA GLY A 301 2.10 -8.16 -5.33
C GLY A 301 3.10 -9.14 -4.74
N THR A 302 2.78 -9.78 -3.63
CA THR A 302 3.60 -10.84 -3.05
C THR A 302 2.90 -12.21 -3.08
N GLY A 303 3.71 -13.26 -3.23
CA GLY A 303 3.25 -14.64 -3.12
C GLY A 303 4.37 -15.63 -2.87
N GLN A 304 4.02 -16.88 -2.63
CA GLN A 304 4.98 -17.95 -2.36
C GLN A 304 5.66 -18.46 -3.62
N THR A 305 4.92 -18.55 -4.72
CA THR A 305 5.40 -19.05 -6.00
C THR A 305 5.52 -17.94 -7.04
N ALA A 306 6.31 -18.20 -8.08
CA ALA A 306 6.28 -17.40 -9.30
C ALA A 306 4.86 -17.40 -9.90
N LEU A 307 4.53 -16.38 -10.68
CA LEU A 307 3.22 -16.29 -11.35
C LEU A 307 2.93 -17.46 -12.29
N SER A 308 3.97 -18.10 -12.84
CA SER A 308 3.84 -19.31 -13.67
C SER A 308 3.52 -20.57 -12.86
N GLY A 309 3.55 -20.51 -11.53
CA GLY A 309 3.48 -21.67 -10.64
C GLY A 309 2.10 -22.30 -10.48
N THR A 310 1.01 -21.54 -10.70
CA THR A 310 -0.35 -22.08 -10.64
C THR A 310 -1.22 -21.50 -11.75
N PRO A 311 -2.27 -22.21 -12.20
CA PRO A 311 -3.22 -21.67 -13.18
C PRO A 311 -3.92 -20.39 -12.70
N ALA A 312 -4.18 -20.27 -11.39
CA ALA A 312 -4.75 -19.06 -10.80
C ALA A 312 -3.81 -17.86 -10.96
N LEU A 313 -2.51 -18.01 -10.71
CA LEU A 313 -1.54 -16.93 -10.83
C LEU A 313 -1.13 -16.61 -12.28
N GLN A 314 -1.14 -17.60 -13.17
CA GLN A 314 -0.82 -17.40 -14.59
C GLN A 314 -1.78 -16.38 -15.24
N ARG A 315 -3.00 -16.26 -14.74
CA ARG A 315 -3.97 -15.24 -15.19
C ARG A 315 -3.49 -13.82 -14.92
N LEU A 316 -2.85 -13.59 -13.77
CA LEU A 316 -2.30 -12.27 -13.43
C LEU A 316 -1.25 -11.81 -14.44
N GLN A 317 -0.56 -12.74 -15.11
CA GLN A 317 0.42 -12.40 -16.16
C GLN A 317 -0.23 -11.74 -17.39
N GLY A 318 -1.54 -11.88 -17.58
CA GLY A 318 -2.31 -11.33 -18.69
C GLY A 318 -1.88 -11.81 -20.07
N ARG A 319 -2.57 -11.32 -21.10
CA ARG A 319 -2.24 -11.58 -22.52
C ARG A 319 -1.06 -10.75 -23.02
N SER A 320 -0.73 -9.66 -22.32
CA SER A 320 0.42 -8.80 -22.61
C SER A 320 1.60 -9.28 -21.78
N ARG A 321 2.65 -9.73 -22.46
CA ARG A 321 3.90 -10.32 -21.94
C ARG A 321 4.70 -9.43 -20.95
N SER A 322 4.13 -8.30 -20.52
CA SER A 322 4.74 -7.20 -19.79
C SER A 322 4.04 -6.79 -18.50
N MET A 323 2.88 -7.37 -18.11
CA MET A 323 2.12 -6.80 -17.00
C MET A 323 2.71 -7.10 -15.62
N TRP A 324 3.48 -8.18 -15.47
CA TRP A 324 4.23 -8.47 -14.26
C TRP A 324 5.65 -8.86 -14.65
N ASN A 325 6.63 -8.03 -14.29
CA ASN A 325 8.02 -8.35 -14.57
C ASN A 325 8.42 -9.68 -13.88
N SER A 326 9.30 -10.47 -14.52
CA SER A 326 9.62 -11.84 -14.07
C SER A 326 9.98 -11.88 -12.57
N PRO A 327 9.80 -13.00 -11.88
CA PRO A 327 9.88 -13.02 -10.43
C PRO A 327 11.29 -12.62 -9.97
N THR A 328 11.37 -11.71 -9.00
CA THR A 328 12.48 -11.73 -8.06
C THR A 328 12.17 -12.86 -7.08
N THR A 329 12.91 -13.96 -7.19
CA THR A 329 12.78 -15.08 -6.27
C THR A 329 13.64 -14.80 -5.05
N MET A 330 13.03 -14.50 -3.91
CA MET A 330 13.75 -14.45 -2.65
C MET A 330 14.10 -15.87 -2.19
N LEU A 331 15.37 -16.25 -2.34
CA LEU A 331 15.92 -17.48 -1.81
C LEU A 331 16.52 -17.23 -0.42
N LYS A 332 16.16 -18.07 0.56
CA LYS A 332 16.78 -18.06 1.89
C LYS A 332 18.25 -18.48 1.75
N ARG A 333 19.20 -17.67 2.23
CA ARG A 333 20.54 -18.19 2.56
C ARG A 333 20.39 -19.05 3.83
N SER A 334 20.70 -20.34 3.71
CA SER A 334 20.95 -21.18 4.88
C SER A 334 22.05 -20.54 5.74
N PRO A 335 21.87 -20.40 7.06
CA PRO A 335 22.97 -20.04 7.94
C PRO A 335 23.87 -21.27 8.09
N GLY A 336 24.88 -21.38 7.23
CA GLY A 336 25.86 -22.47 7.24
C GLY A 336 26.27 -22.85 5.82
N GLY A 337 27.49 -22.46 5.43
CA GLY A 337 28.02 -22.67 4.09
C GLY A 337 28.32 -24.12 3.76
N LEU A 338 28.30 -24.44 2.47
CA LEU A 338 29.43 -25.02 1.75
C LEU A 338 29.13 -24.98 0.25
N SER A 339 30.11 -24.54 -0.52
CA SER A 339 30.07 -24.48 -1.98
C SER A 339 29.87 -25.87 -2.57
N TRP A 340 29.13 -26.00 -3.68
CA TRP A 340 29.54 -26.88 -4.78
C TRP A 340 29.05 -26.29 -6.12
N ARG A 341 29.93 -26.42 -7.12
CA ARG A 341 29.91 -25.79 -8.44
C ARG A 341 28.83 -26.37 -9.36
N SER A 342 28.45 -25.55 -10.34
CA SER A 342 28.14 -25.88 -11.74
C SER A 342 28.01 -27.35 -12.12
N ALA A 343 26.87 -27.70 -12.72
CA ALA A 343 26.85 -28.51 -13.94
C ALA A 343 25.74 -28.01 -14.88
N ARG A 344 26.15 -27.54 -16.06
CA ARG A 344 25.35 -27.57 -17.29
C ARG A 344 25.21 -29.03 -17.76
N THR A 345 24.23 -29.23 -18.67
CA THR A 345 24.01 -30.35 -19.61
C THR A 345 23.63 -31.69 -18.95
N GLU A 346 22.58 -32.40 -19.38
CA GLU A 346 21.85 -32.46 -20.66
C GLU A 346 20.33 -32.29 -20.52
#